data_AF-A0A819NI07-F1
#
_entry.id   AF-A0A819NI07-F1
#
_cell.length_a   1.000
_cell.length_b   1.000
_cell.length_c   1.000
_cell.angle_alpha   90.00
_cell.angle_beta   90.00
_cell.angle_gamma   90.00
#
_symmetry.space_group_name_H-M   'P 1'
#
loop_
_entity.id
_entity.type
_entity.pdbx_description
1 polymer ?
#
loop_
_entity_poly.entity_id
_entity_poly.type
_entity_poly.pdbx_seq_one_letter_code
_entity_poly.pdbx_strand_id
1 'polypeptide(L)'
;MNNNRIGIDNDSETVTSNAAQPKKLCKYLKKRKVILITFTIIVLAIIITIPIVIIKAKKTNSEKTPTTESATTSTSTTTATPQWTVTGKMSVARSAHTASTLANGYVLVTGGTDSNGVYLNSAELYNPLTGTWTTTGNLNAARYIHTAFTLADGSVLVAGGASSTGIFLTSAELYNPSTGTWATTGSMSIARKSHTAATLANGSVLVAGGFNSGGYLNSSELYNPSTGTWTTTGNLNAARSLHTASILANGKVLVTGGGSTVGALNSAELY
;
A
#
# COMPACT_ATOMS: atom_id res chain seq x y z
N MET A 1 46.16 15.42 78.96
CA MET A 1 45.86 16.83 78.61
C MET A 1 45.20 16.81 77.24
N ASN A 2 43.87 16.75 77.26
CA ASN A 2 42.92 17.77 76.78
C ASN A 2 42.75 17.74 75.25
N ASN A 3 41.78 16.98 74.73
CA ASN A 3 40.33 17.24 74.66
C ASN A 3 39.95 18.00 73.38
N ASN A 4 39.25 17.32 72.48
CA ASN A 4 37.90 17.76 72.14
C ASN A 4 37.04 16.58 71.68
N ARG A 5 35.85 16.50 72.25
CA ARG A 5 34.92 15.37 72.31
C ARG A 5 33.53 15.94 72.10
N ILE A 6 32.84 15.57 71.02
CA ILE A 6 31.37 15.55 70.85
C ILE A 6 31.18 14.57 69.67
N GLY A 7 30.59 13.37 69.76
CA GLY A 7 29.39 12.94 70.48
C GLY A 7 28.19 13.08 69.54
N ILE A 8 27.47 11.98 69.28
CA ILE A 8 26.02 11.84 68.96
C ILE A 8 25.83 10.70 67.92
N ASP A 9 25.50 9.54 68.48
CA ASP A 9 24.39 8.63 68.19
C ASP A 9 24.10 8.12 66.76
N ASN A 10 24.23 6.79 66.67
CA ASN A 10 23.32 5.81 66.07
C ASN A 10 22.10 6.38 65.34
N ASP A 11 21.96 6.03 64.06
CA ASP A 11 20.79 5.25 63.65
C ASP A 11 21.04 4.47 62.36
N SER A 12 20.58 3.22 62.40
CA SER A 12 20.67 2.20 61.37
C SER A 12 19.67 2.46 60.24
N GLU A 13 20.13 2.88 59.07
CA GLU A 13 19.29 2.86 57.86
C GLU A 13 19.33 1.47 57.21
N THR A 14 18.29 0.70 57.52
CA THR A 14 17.89 -0.47 56.75
C THR A 14 17.29 -0.01 55.42
N VAL A 15 17.86 -0.46 54.30
CA VAL A 15 17.27 -0.33 52.97
C VAL A 15 16.00 -1.17 52.92
N THR A 16 14.85 -0.56 53.22
CA THR A 16 13.55 -1.19 53.04
C THR A 16 13.16 -1.14 51.56
N SER A 17 13.10 -2.32 50.94
CA SER A 17 12.51 -2.51 49.62
C SER A 17 11.02 -2.13 49.68
N ASN A 18 10.65 -1.06 49.00
CA ASN A 18 9.26 -0.59 48.94
C ASN A 18 8.45 -1.49 47.98
N ALA A 19 8.06 -2.67 48.46
CA ALA A 19 7.16 -3.60 47.78
C ALA A 19 5.71 -3.10 47.93
N ALA A 20 5.29 -2.20 47.05
CA ALA A 20 3.91 -1.74 46.99
C ALA A 20 3.37 -1.76 45.57
N GLN A 21 3.05 -2.93 44.99
CA GLN A 21 2.04 -3.10 43.93
C GLN A 21 1.54 -4.57 43.74
N PRO A 22 0.78 -5.21 44.65
CA PRO A 22 0.12 -6.49 44.32
C PRO A 22 -1.33 -6.34 43.82
N LYS A 23 -1.97 -5.17 43.95
CA LYS A 23 -3.43 -5.05 43.69
C LYS A 23 -3.81 -4.77 42.23
N LYS A 24 -2.98 -4.07 41.45
CA LYS A 24 -3.29 -3.74 40.03
C LYS A 24 -3.07 -4.93 39.08
N LEU A 25 -2.02 -5.73 39.31
CA LEU A 25 -1.71 -6.91 38.49
C LEU A 25 -2.77 -8.02 38.62
N CYS A 26 -3.30 -8.24 39.83
CA CYS A 26 -4.36 -9.22 40.08
C CYS A 26 -5.70 -8.85 39.39
N LYS A 27 -6.04 -7.55 39.33
CA LYS A 27 -7.24 -7.08 38.62
C LYS A 27 -7.10 -7.23 37.10
N TYR A 28 -5.90 -7.03 36.56
CA TYR A 28 -5.62 -7.18 35.13
C TYR A 28 -5.66 -8.65 34.70
N LEU A 29 -5.06 -9.56 35.47
CA LEU A 29 -5.07 -11.00 35.19
C LEU A 29 -6.47 -11.63 35.37
N LYS A 30 -7.27 -11.17 36.33
CA LYS A 30 -8.69 -11.58 36.44
C LYS A 30 -9.53 -11.09 35.25
N LYS A 31 -9.35 -9.85 34.82
CA LYS A 31 -10.09 -9.29 33.67
C LYS A 31 -9.74 -10.02 32.35
N ARG A 32 -8.47 -10.40 32.17
CA ARG A 32 -8.01 -11.15 30.98
C ARG A 32 -8.50 -12.61 30.97
N LYS A 33 -8.57 -13.28 32.13
CA LYS A 33 -9.19 -14.60 32.26
C LYS A 33 -10.70 -14.56 32.00
N VAL A 34 -11.40 -13.54 32.50
CA VAL A 34 -12.85 -13.38 32.25
C VAL A 34 -13.14 -13.16 30.76
N ILE A 35 -12.35 -12.33 30.06
CA ILE A 35 -12.50 -12.10 28.61
C ILE A 35 -12.22 -13.37 27.79
N LEU A 36 -11.21 -14.16 28.17
CA LEU A 36 -10.88 -15.41 27.47
C LEU A 36 -11.94 -16.51 27.71
N ILE A 37 -12.53 -16.55 28.91
CA ILE A 37 -13.61 -17.49 29.27
C ILE A 37 -14.93 -17.11 28.58
N THR A 38 -15.28 -15.83 28.50
CA THR A 38 -16.50 -15.41 27.79
C THR A 38 -16.38 -15.63 26.28
N PHE A 39 -15.19 -15.43 25.69
CA PHE A 39 -14.97 -15.68 24.26
C PHE A 39 -15.04 -17.17 23.90
N THR A 40 -14.53 -18.06 24.75
CA THR A 40 -14.61 -19.52 24.52
C THR A 40 -16.04 -20.05 24.67
N ILE A 41 -16.84 -19.52 25.61
CA ILE A 41 -18.26 -19.89 25.76
C ILE A 41 -19.09 -19.44 24.55
N ILE A 42 -18.84 -18.25 24.00
CA ILE A 42 -19.55 -17.74 22.82
C ILE A 42 -19.20 -18.56 21.57
N VAL A 43 -17.94 -18.96 21.38
CA VAL A 43 -17.52 -19.81 20.25
C VAL A 43 -18.08 -21.23 20.37
N LEU A 44 -18.16 -21.81 21.58
CA LEU A 44 -18.79 -23.12 21.78
C LEU A 44 -20.32 -23.09 21.55
N ALA A 45 -21.00 -22.01 21.94
CA ALA A 45 -22.45 -21.86 21.72
C ALA A 45 -22.81 -21.76 20.22
N ILE A 46 -21.93 -21.19 19.39
CA ILE A 46 -22.13 -21.09 17.94
C ILE A 46 -21.92 -22.45 17.26
N ILE A 47 -20.96 -23.26 17.72
CA ILE A 47 -20.70 -24.60 17.15
C ILE A 47 -21.82 -25.61 17.49
N ILE A 48 -22.51 -25.43 18.62
CA ILE A 48 -23.60 -26.34 19.05
C ILE A 48 -24.96 -25.96 18.42
N THR A 49 -25.20 -24.69 18.07
CA THR A 49 -26.49 -24.25 17.52
C THR A 49 -26.64 -24.52 16.02
N ILE A 50 -25.54 -24.53 15.25
CA ILE A 50 -25.56 -24.75 13.80
C ILE A 50 -26.04 -26.18 13.38
N PRO A 51 -25.65 -27.29 14.03
CA PRO A 51 -26.13 -28.61 13.63
C PRO A 51 -27.59 -28.91 14.04
N ILE A 52 -28.16 -28.21 15.02
CA ILE A 52 -29.53 -28.45 15.50
C ILE A 52 -30.59 -28.00 14.47
N VAL A 53 -30.27 -27.05 13.60
CA VAL A 53 -31.20 -26.54 12.57
C VAL A 53 -31.38 -27.52 11.40
N ILE A 54 -30.48 -28.49 11.21
CA ILE A 54 -30.48 -29.37 10.02
C ILE A 54 -31.28 -30.68 10.21
N ILE A 55 -31.69 -31.05 11.43
CA ILE A 55 -32.23 -32.42 11.69
C ILE A 55 -33.76 -32.54 11.65
N LYS A 56 -34.55 -31.47 11.47
CA LYS A 56 -36.02 -31.57 11.51
C LYS A 56 -36.68 -31.58 10.12
N ALA A 57 -36.34 -32.57 9.29
CA ALA A 57 -37.16 -32.94 8.14
C ALA A 57 -36.93 -34.41 7.72
N LYS A 58 -37.64 -35.34 8.36
CA LYS A 58 -37.89 -36.65 7.76
C LYS A 58 -39.26 -37.16 8.18
N LYS A 59 -40.25 -36.99 7.32
CA LYS A 59 -41.49 -37.76 7.37
C LYS A 59 -41.74 -38.35 5.99
N THR A 60 -41.60 -39.68 5.98
CA THR A 60 -42.11 -40.70 5.05
C THR A 60 -43.02 -40.22 3.93
N ASN A 61 -42.73 -40.62 2.68
CA ASN A 61 -43.78 -41.00 1.75
C ASN A 61 -43.35 -42.06 0.74
N SER A 62 -44.33 -42.94 0.53
CA SER A 62 -44.40 -44.12 -0.32
C SER A 62 -44.03 -43.84 -1.78
N GLU A 63 -43.44 -44.86 -2.37
CA GLU A 63 -43.16 -45.06 -3.79
C GLU A 63 -44.39 -44.75 -4.66
N LYS A 64 -44.24 -43.83 -5.62
CA LYS A 64 -45.11 -43.71 -6.80
C LYS A 64 -44.28 -43.27 -8.01
N THR A 65 -44.47 -44.02 -9.08
CA THR A 65 -43.86 -44.03 -10.42
C THR A 65 -43.53 -42.64 -11.00
N PRO A 66 -42.39 -42.47 -11.72
CA PRO A 66 -41.99 -41.16 -12.23
C PRO A 66 -42.78 -40.79 -13.49
N THR A 67 -43.57 -39.72 -13.41
CA THR A 67 -44.00 -38.95 -14.58
C THR A 67 -42.98 -37.83 -14.81
N THR A 68 -42.46 -37.79 -16.03
CA THR A 68 -41.47 -36.84 -16.52
C THR A 68 -42.04 -35.41 -16.49
N GLU A 69 -41.62 -34.61 -15.52
CA GLU A 69 -41.85 -33.16 -15.52
C GLU A 69 -40.49 -32.48 -15.43
N SER A 70 -40.07 -31.85 -16.52
CA SER A 70 -38.83 -31.07 -16.59
C SER A 70 -38.88 -29.93 -15.59
N ALA A 71 -38.21 -30.10 -14.45
CA ALA A 71 -37.88 -29.01 -13.56
C ALA A 71 -36.79 -28.16 -14.23
N THR A 72 -37.23 -27.12 -14.95
CA THR A 72 -36.35 -26.04 -15.39
C THR A 72 -35.88 -25.28 -14.15
N THR A 73 -34.71 -25.63 -13.62
CA THR A 73 -34.03 -24.81 -12.62
C THR A 73 -33.62 -23.50 -13.27
N SER A 74 -34.46 -22.47 -13.13
CA SER A 74 -34.11 -21.11 -13.53
C SER A 74 -33.08 -20.57 -12.54
N THR A 75 -31.80 -20.79 -12.81
CA THR A 75 -30.73 -20.00 -12.20
C THR A 75 -30.83 -18.59 -12.75
N SER A 76 -31.58 -17.72 -12.05
CA SER A 76 -31.55 -16.29 -12.30
C SER A 76 -30.18 -15.76 -11.92
N THR A 77 -29.24 -15.76 -12.87
CA THR A 77 -28.05 -14.92 -12.80
C THR A 77 -28.52 -13.48 -12.94
N THR A 78 -28.92 -12.87 -11.83
CA THR A 78 -29.01 -11.41 -11.73
C THR A 78 -27.59 -10.88 -11.89
N THR A 79 -27.23 -10.54 -13.13
CA THR A 79 -26.04 -9.76 -13.42
C THR A 79 -26.21 -8.42 -12.72
N ALA A 80 -25.64 -8.29 -11.51
CA ALA A 80 -25.64 -7.03 -10.80
C ALA A 80 -25.00 -5.98 -11.72
N THR A 81 -25.74 -4.92 -12.04
CA THR A 81 -25.20 -3.78 -12.78
C THR A 81 -24.01 -3.22 -12.01
N PRO A 82 -22.85 -3.01 -12.65
CA PRO A 82 -21.72 -2.37 -11.98
C PRO A 82 -22.13 -0.98 -11.50
N GLN A 83 -21.93 -0.69 -10.21
CA GLN A 83 -22.24 0.58 -9.58
C GLN A 83 -21.06 1.04 -8.72
N TRP A 84 -20.84 2.36 -8.68
CA TRP A 84 -19.86 2.95 -7.75
C TRP A 84 -20.40 2.92 -6.32
N THR A 85 -19.56 2.50 -5.37
CA THR A 85 -19.88 2.51 -3.94
C THR A 85 -18.83 3.29 -3.17
N VAL A 86 -19.27 4.03 -2.15
CA VAL A 86 -18.37 4.78 -1.26
C VAL A 86 -17.70 3.80 -0.30
N THR A 87 -16.38 3.94 -0.11
CA THR A 87 -15.59 3.22 0.90
C THR A 87 -15.00 4.19 1.92
N GLY A 88 -14.13 3.71 2.81
CA GLY A 88 -13.43 4.55 3.79
C GLY A 88 -12.59 5.67 3.15
N LYS A 89 -12.11 6.57 3.99
CA LYS A 89 -11.43 7.81 3.58
C LYS A 89 -9.95 7.76 3.96
N MET A 90 -9.07 8.23 3.09
CA MET A 90 -7.68 8.55 3.45
C MET A 90 -7.64 9.57 4.60
N SER A 91 -6.61 9.48 5.44
CA SER A 91 -6.34 10.44 6.51
C SER A 91 -5.88 11.80 5.98
N VAL A 92 -5.24 11.81 4.81
CA VAL A 92 -4.81 13.03 4.12
C VAL A 92 -5.45 13.07 2.73
N ALA A 93 -6.19 14.14 2.44
CA ALA A 93 -6.68 14.39 1.09
C ALA A 93 -5.49 14.50 0.13
N ARG A 94 -5.56 13.91 -1.07
CA ARG A 94 -4.44 13.97 -2.00
C ARG A 94 -4.83 13.95 -3.47
N SER A 95 -4.08 14.69 -4.30
CA SER A 95 -4.15 14.65 -5.77
C SER A 95 -2.77 14.37 -6.38
N ALA A 96 -2.71 13.89 -7.64
CA ALA A 96 -1.46 13.57 -8.35
C ALA A 96 -0.50 12.62 -7.59
N HIS A 97 -1.08 11.78 -6.74
CA HIS A 97 -0.46 10.65 -6.08
C HIS A 97 -0.43 9.45 -7.04
N THR A 98 0.22 8.37 -6.62
CA THR A 98 0.10 7.08 -7.29
C THR A 98 -0.54 6.05 -6.37
N ALA A 99 -1.18 5.03 -6.97
CA ALA A 99 -1.79 3.91 -6.27
C ALA A 99 -1.23 2.59 -6.86
N SER A 100 -0.65 1.74 -6.02
CA SER A 100 -0.04 0.46 -6.42
C SER A 100 -0.69 -0.70 -5.67
N THR A 101 -1.19 -1.69 -6.39
CA THR A 101 -1.68 -2.93 -5.80
C THR A 101 -0.49 -3.76 -5.32
N LEU A 102 -0.55 -4.21 -4.07
CA LEU A 102 0.46 -5.04 -3.44
C LEU A 102 0.07 -6.53 -3.53
N ALA A 103 1.06 -7.43 -3.43
CA ALA A 103 0.83 -8.87 -3.50
C ALA A 103 -0.11 -9.42 -2.41
N ASN A 104 -0.22 -8.73 -1.27
CA ASN A 104 -1.15 -9.07 -0.20
C ASN A 104 -2.58 -8.52 -0.42
N GLY A 105 -2.86 -7.91 -1.57
CA GLY A 105 -4.18 -7.35 -1.93
C GLY A 105 -4.44 -5.93 -1.42
N TYR A 106 -3.56 -5.36 -0.59
CA TYR A 106 -3.68 -3.96 -0.19
C TYR A 106 -3.31 -3.03 -1.34
N VAL A 107 -3.78 -1.78 -1.29
CA VAL A 107 -3.36 -0.73 -2.22
C VAL A 107 -2.50 0.28 -1.48
N LEU A 108 -1.25 0.45 -1.90
CA LEU A 108 -0.37 1.52 -1.45
C LEU A 108 -0.70 2.80 -2.21
N VAL A 109 -0.99 3.87 -1.49
CA VAL A 109 -1.18 5.20 -2.02
C VAL A 109 -0.09 6.12 -1.50
N THR A 110 0.62 6.81 -2.41
CA THR A 110 1.88 7.49 -2.07
C THR A 110 2.00 8.87 -2.72
N GLY A 111 2.54 9.82 -1.95
CA GLY A 111 2.83 11.19 -2.37
C GLY A 111 1.62 11.98 -2.84
N GLY A 112 1.83 12.86 -3.82
CA GLY A 112 0.82 13.79 -4.33
C GLY A 112 0.86 15.15 -3.62
N THR A 113 -0.24 15.89 -3.64
CA THR A 113 -0.42 17.15 -2.89
C THR A 113 -1.63 17.08 -1.97
N ASP A 114 -1.56 17.73 -0.81
CA ASP A 114 -2.73 17.90 0.05
C ASP A 114 -3.71 19.00 -0.43
N SER A 115 -4.74 19.26 0.37
CA SER A 115 -5.74 20.30 0.11
C SER A 115 -5.18 21.73 0.12
N ASN A 116 -4.01 21.94 0.71
CA ASN A 116 -3.32 23.23 0.75
C ASN A 116 -2.25 23.34 -0.34
N GLY A 117 -2.12 22.32 -1.20
CA GLY A 117 -1.09 22.26 -2.24
C GLY A 117 0.30 21.86 -1.74
N VAL A 118 0.43 21.40 -0.48
CA VAL A 118 1.70 20.91 0.06
C VAL A 118 2.01 19.55 -0.53
N TYR A 119 3.23 19.38 -1.06
CA TYR A 119 3.63 18.11 -1.67
C TYR A 119 3.94 17.11 -0.56
N LEU A 120 3.36 15.93 -0.67
CA LEU A 120 3.36 14.91 0.38
C LEU A 120 4.52 13.94 0.20
N ASN A 121 5.12 13.56 1.33
CA ASN A 121 5.95 12.35 1.46
C ASN A 121 5.22 11.24 2.23
N SER A 122 3.94 11.42 2.55
CA SER A 122 3.17 10.43 3.29
C SER A 122 2.62 9.35 2.36
N ALA A 123 2.47 8.15 2.91
CA ALA A 123 1.84 7.03 2.25
C ALA A 123 0.80 6.35 3.15
N GLU A 124 -0.21 5.76 2.52
CA GLU A 124 -1.32 5.08 3.18
C GLU A 124 -1.64 3.77 2.47
N LEU A 125 -2.13 2.80 3.23
CA LEU A 125 -2.58 1.51 2.75
C LEU A 125 -4.09 1.42 2.82
N TYR A 126 -4.72 1.05 1.72
CA TYR A 126 -6.14 0.67 1.68
C TYR A 126 -6.28 -0.84 1.80
N ASN A 127 -7.11 -1.30 2.73
CA ASN A 127 -7.54 -2.69 2.84
C ASN A 127 -8.88 -2.87 2.12
N PRO A 128 -8.93 -3.56 0.95
CA PRO A 128 -10.17 -3.74 0.21
C PRO A 128 -11.18 -4.66 0.91
N LEU A 129 -10.76 -5.49 1.87
CA LEU A 129 -11.67 -6.40 2.60
C LEU A 129 -12.52 -5.67 3.64
N THR A 130 -11.98 -4.60 4.22
CA THR A 130 -12.63 -3.83 5.30
C THR A 130 -13.01 -2.42 4.88
N GLY A 131 -12.52 -1.95 3.73
CA GLY A 131 -12.68 -0.57 3.28
C GLY A 131 -11.91 0.44 4.14
N THR A 132 -10.94 0.01 4.94
CA THR A 132 -10.22 0.88 5.89
C THR A 132 -8.89 1.37 5.34
N TRP A 133 -8.49 2.56 5.77
CA TRP A 133 -7.18 3.15 5.46
C TRP A 133 -6.26 3.14 6.68
N THR A 134 -4.96 2.97 6.47
CA THR A 134 -3.96 3.00 7.54
C THR A 134 -2.69 3.67 7.03
N THR A 135 -2.14 4.61 7.79
CA THR A 135 -0.85 5.24 7.49
C THR A 135 0.29 4.22 7.55
N THR A 136 1.24 4.29 6.62
CA THR A 136 2.46 3.48 6.64
C THR A 136 3.70 4.38 6.71
N GLY A 137 4.91 3.83 6.51
CA GLY A 137 6.13 4.63 6.47
C GLY A 137 6.07 5.75 5.44
N ASN A 138 6.81 6.82 5.68
CA ASN A 138 6.92 7.97 4.79
C ASN A 138 8.12 7.83 3.86
N LEU A 139 8.00 8.43 2.67
CA LEU A 139 9.11 8.62 1.75
C LEU A 139 10.12 9.59 2.35
N ASN A 140 11.38 9.44 1.96
CA ASN A 140 12.47 10.35 2.32
C ASN A 140 12.31 11.71 1.64
N ALA A 141 11.77 11.74 0.41
CA ALA A 141 11.43 12.96 -0.30
C ALA A 141 9.94 13.03 -0.59
N ALA A 142 9.35 14.22 -0.45
CA ALA A 142 8.01 14.49 -0.97
C ALA A 142 8.01 14.39 -2.50
N ARG A 143 6.93 13.86 -3.09
CA ARG A 143 6.87 13.61 -4.54
C ARG A 143 5.48 13.90 -5.12
N TYR A 144 5.44 14.82 -6.07
CA TYR A 144 4.26 15.19 -6.88
C TYR A 144 4.44 14.77 -8.34
N ILE A 145 3.41 14.16 -8.96
CA ILE A 145 3.43 13.61 -10.34
C ILE A 145 4.68 12.74 -10.61
N HIS A 146 4.93 11.82 -9.69
CA HIS A 146 5.90 10.74 -9.81
C HIS A 146 5.24 9.49 -10.39
N THR A 147 6.01 8.46 -10.71
CA THR A 147 5.47 7.12 -11.02
C THR A 147 5.77 6.14 -9.91
N ALA A 148 4.89 5.16 -9.70
CA ALA A 148 5.11 4.01 -8.85
C ALA A 148 4.93 2.71 -9.64
N PHE A 149 5.75 1.70 -9.35
CA PHE A 149 5.70 0.42 -10.02
C PHE A 149 5.97 -0.73 -9.04
N THR A 150 5.11 -1.74 -9.00
CA THR A 150 5.31 -2.95 -8.20
C THR A 150 6.31 -3.89 -8.89
N LEU A 151 7.42 -4.19 -8.21
CA LEU A 151 8.48 -5.06 -8.70
C LEU A 151 8.16 -6.54 -8.47
N ALA A 152 8.91 -7.42 -9.12
CA ALA A 152 8.69 -8.88 -9.05
C ALA A 152 8.88 -9.45 -7.62
N ASP A 153 9.69 -8.82 -6.79
CA ASP A 153 9.88 -9.19 -5.38
C ASP A 153 8.77 -8.65 -4.46
N GLY A 154 7.79 -7.92 -5.02
CA GLY A 154 6.67 -7.33 -4.31
C GLY A 154 6.95 -5.95 -3.72
N SER A 155 8.19 -5.44 -3.77
CA SER A 155 8.48 -4.05 -3.40
C SER A 155 7.87 -3.07 -4.40
N VAL A 156 7.69 -1.81 -4.00
CA VAL A 156 7.19 -0.75 -4.89
C VAL A 156 8.28 0.29 -5.12
N LEU A 157 8.73 0.41 -6.37
CA LEU A 157 9.60 1.47 -6.82
C LEU A 157 8.80 2.75 -7.03
N VAL A 158 9.22 3.85 -6.40
CA VAL A 158 8.71 5.19 -6.66
C VAL A 158 9.83 6.03 -7.23
N ALA A 159 9.62 6.66 -8.39
CA ALA A 159 10.65 7.37 -9.12
C ALA A 159 10.21 8.76 -9.59
N GLY A 160 11.15 9.71 -9.52
CA GLY A 160 11.01 11.07 -10.01
C GLY A 160 9.91 11.88 -9.33
N GLY A 161 9.24 12.73 -10.12
CA GLY A 161 8.29 13.73 -9.64
C GLY A 161 8.97 15.05 -9.29
N ALA A 162 8.27 15.89 -8.52
CA ALA A 162 8.80 17.12 -7.95
C ALA A 162 8.77 17.09 -6.41
N SER A 163 9.82 17.65 -5.80
CA SER A 163 9.95 17.81 -4.35
C SER A 163 9.06 18.92 -3.79
N SER A 164 8.95 19.01 -2.47
CA SER A 164 8.26 20.11 -1.78
C SER A 164 8.79 21.50 -2.09
N THR A 165 10.02 21.61 -2.60
CA THR A 165 10.63 22.87 -3.07
C THR A 165 10.45 23.10 -4.57
N GLY A 166 9.67 22.27 -5.25
CA GLY A 166 9.42 22.36 -6.70
C GLY A 166 10.57 21.82 -7.57
N ILE A 167 11.61 21.22 -6.96
CA ILE A 167 12.76 20.66 -7.69
C ILE A 167 12.35 19.33 -8.32
N PHE A 168 12.58 19.18 -9.63
CA PHE A 168 12.41 17.91 -10.33
C PHE A 168 13.39 16.87 -9.79
N LEU A 169 12.91 15.66 -9.53
CA LEU A 169 13.70 14.62 -8.87
C LEU A 169 14.28 13.63 -9.88
N THR A 170 15.55 13.28 -9.69
CA THR A 170 16.19 12.08 -10.24
C THR A 170 16.04 10.88 -9.31
N SER A 171 15.83 11.13 -8.02
CA SER A 171 15.86 10.10 -6.99
C SER A 171 14.71 9.12 -7.13
N ALA A 172 14.95 7.91 -6.64
CA ALA A 172 13.94 6.86 -6.51
C ALA A 172 14.06 6.18 -5.14
N GLU A 173 12.97 5.55 -4.71
CA GLU A 173 12.84 4.89 -3.42
C GLU A 173 12.05 3.60 -3.56
N LEU A 174 12.35 2.61 -2.72
CA LEU A 174 11.67 1.33 -2.65
C LEU A 174 10.87 1.25 -1.35
N TYR A 175 9.58 0.93 -1.48
CA TYR A 175 8.74 0.54 -0.35
C TYR A 175 8.80 -0.97 -0.16
N ASN A 176 9.05 -1.42 1.07
CA ASN A 176 8.94 -2.81 1.47
C ASN A 176 7.59 -3.05 2.18
N PRO A 177 6.63 -3.77 1.55
CA PRO A 177 5.32 -4.03 2.15
C PRO A 177 5.35 -4.86 3.44
N SER A 178 6.37 -5.69 3.63
CA SER A 178 6.45 -6.57 4.81
C SER A 178 6.80 -5.80 6.08
N THR A 179 7.54 -4.70 5.95
CA THR A 179 7.98 -3.85 7.08
C THR A 179 7.28 -2.49 7.09
N GLY A 180 6.67 -2.08 5.98
CA GLY A 180 6.10 -0.75 5.82
C GLY A 180 7.14 0.36 5.77
N THR A 181 8.39 0.05 5.41
CA THR A 181 9.52 1.00 5.41
C THR A 181 9.95 1.37 3.99
N TRP A 182 10.55 2.56 3.87
CA TRP A 182 11.13 3.06 2.62
C TRP A 182 12.66 3.04 2.69
N ALA A 183 13.30 2.75 1.55
CA ALA A 183 14.74 2.85 1.37
C ALA A 183 15.06 3.58 0.06
N THR A 184 16.12 4.40 0.05
CA THR A 184 16.62 4.99 -1.19
C THR A 184 17.25 3.92 -2.08
N THR A 185 17.17 4.10 -3.39
CA THR A 185 17.86 3.27 -4.39
C THR A 185 18.64 4.16 -5.36
N GLY A 186 19.19 3.59 -6.44
CA GLY A 186 19.86 4.38 -7.47
C GLY A 186 18.94 5.46 -8.05
N SER A 187 19.57 6.48 -8.63
CA SER A 187 18.86 7.64 -9.21
C SER A 187 18.96 7.63 -10.73
N MET A 188 17.92 8.15 -11.39
CA MET A 188 17.96 8.46 -12.82
C MET A 188 19.05 9.49 -13.12
N SER A 189 19.54 9.50 -14.35
CA SER A 189 20.45 10.54 -14.85
C SER A 189 19.73 11.86 -15.15
N ILE A 190 18.44 11.79 -15.52
CA ILE A 190 17.64 12.97 -15.88
C ILE A 190 16.45 13.10 -14.94
N ALA A 191 16.36 14.26 -14.25
CA ALA A 191 15.22 14.60 -13.41
C ALA A 191 13.96 14.75 -14.27
N ARG A 192 12.83 14.22 -13.79
CA ARG A 192 11.57 14.21 -14.55
C ARG A 192 10.34 14.09 -13.66
N LYS A 193 9.26 14.78 -14.03
CA LYS A 193 7.88 14.52 -13.59
C LYS A 193 6.99 14.18 -14.79
N SER A 194 5.76 13.71 -14.56
CA SER A 194 4.79 13.43 -15.63
C SER A 194 5.28 12.44 -16.70
N HIS A 195 6.23 11.57 -16.34
CA HIS A 195 6.72 10.48 -17.16
C HIS A 195 5.86 9.24 -16.92
N THR A 196 6.10 8.19 -17.70
CA THR A 196 5.47 6.88 -17.50
C THR A 196 6.52 5.84 -17.12
N ALA A 197 6.07 4.76 -16.49
CA ALA A 197 6.89 3.61 -16.17
C ALA A 197 6.22 2.31 -16.64
N ALA A 198 6.99 1.34 -17.15
CA ALA A 198 6.49 0.04 -17.57
C ALA A 198 7.54 -1.05 -17.32
N THR A 199 7.13 -2.22 -16.81
CA THR A 199 8.05 -3.37 -16.67
C THR A 199 8.20 -4.12 -17.97
N LEU A 200 9.45 -4.42 -18.30
CA LEU A 200 9.83 -5.24 -19.44
C LEU A 200 9.86 -6.72 -19.06
N ALA A 201 9.87 -7.60 -20.07
CA ALA A 201 9.91 -9.05 -19.87
C ALA A 201 11.12 -9.54 -19.06
N ASN A 202 12.23 -8.79 -19.06
CA ASN A 202 13.42 -9.10 -18.27
C ASN A 202 13.35 -8.58 -16.82
N GLY A 203 12.22 -8.01 -16.38
CA GLY A 203 12.02 -7.47 -15.05
C GLY A 203 12.56 -6.05 -14.82
N SER A 204 13.22 -5.44 -15.80
CA SER A 204 13.64 -4.04 -15.71
C SER A 204 12.44 -3.10 -15.86
N VAL A 205 12.49 -1.92 -15.22
CA VAL A 205 11.45 -0.90 -15.34
C VAL A 205 11.92 0.18 -16.31
N LEU A 206 11.24 0.32 -17.45
CA LEU A 206 11.39 1.41 -18.39
C LEU A 206 10.68 2.65 -17.86
N VAL A 207 11.40 3.76 -17.74
CA VAL A 207 10.85 5.10 -17.54
C VAL A 207 11.06 5.92 -18.80
N ALA A 208 10.00 6.52 -19.33
CA ALA A 208 10.03 7.23 -20.60
C ALA A 208 9.39 8.63 -20.54
N GLY A 209 10.04 9.58 -21.22
CA GLY A 209 9.57 10.95 -21.40
C GLY A 209 9.41 11.72 -20.09
N GLY A 210 8.42 12.61 -20.04
CA GLY A 210 8.15 13.49 -18.92
C GLY A 210 8.54 14.94 -19.20
N PHE A 211 8.66 15.71 -18.12
CA PHE A 211 8.93 17.15 -18.17
C PHE A 211 9.90 17.56 -17.07
N ASN A 212 10.80 18.48 -17.38
CA ASN A 212 11.68 19.12 -16.41
C ASN A 212 11.95 20.60 -16.76
N SER A 213 12.96 21.22 -16.14
CA SER A 213 13.32 22.62 -16.40
C SER A 213 13.71 22.93 -17.84
N GLY A 214 14.17 21.93 -18.61
CA GLY A 214 14.47 22.05 -20.04
C GLY A 214 13.27 21.81 -20.96
N GLY A 215 12.10 21.46 -20.41
CA GLY A 215 10.88 21.21 -21.17
C GLY A 215 10.51 19.73 -21.26
N TYR A 216 9.83 19.37 -22.35
CA TYR A 216 9.42 17.99 -22.62
C TYR A 216 10.62 17.10 -22.91
N LEU A 217 10.59 15.88 -22.39
CA LEU A 217 11.66 14.91 -22.54
C LEU A 217 11.26 13.84 -23.55
N ASN A 218 12.23 13.44 -24.37
CA ASN A 218 12.16 12.21 -25.15
C ASN A 218 13.07 11.11 -24.60
N SER A 219 13.88 11.41 -23.57
CA SER A 219 14.81 10.45 -23.01
C SER A 219 14.10 9.34 -22.24
N SER A 220 14.71 8.16 -22.25
CA SER A 220 14.24 6.98 -21.53
C SER A 220 15.37 6.30 -20.77
N GLU A 221 15.03 5.68 -19.64
CA GLU A 221 15.99 5.02 -18.76
C GLU A 221 15.41 3.70 -18.23
N LEU A 222 16.27 2.72 -17.99
CA LEU A 222 15.93 1.42 -17.41
C LEU A 222 16.44 1.33 -15.99
N TYR A 223 15.55 1.04 -15.05
CA TYR A 223 15.93 0.60 -13.71
C TYR A 223 16.10 -0.93 -13.69
N ASN A 224 17.21 -1.40 -13.16
CA ASN A 224 17.44 -2.81 -12.87
C ASN A 224 17.18 -3.09 -11.37
N PRO A 225 16.08 -3.79 -11.01
CA PRO A 225 15.78 -4.11 -9.61
C PRO A 225 16.85 -4.91 -8.88
N SER A 226 17.58 -5.78 -9.59
CA SER A 226 18.58 -6.66 -8.95
C SER A 226 19.81 -5.90 -8.44
N THR A 227 20.15 -4.78 -9.07
CA THR A 227 21.32 -3.95 -8.74
C THR A 227 20.95 -2.59 -8.17
N GLY A 228 19.68 -2.19 -8.29
CA GLY A 228 19.22 -0.86 -7.94
C GLY A 228 19.79 0.24 -8.82
N THR A 229 20.29 -0.06 -10.02
CA THR A 229 20.97 0.90 -10.90
C THR A 229 20.08 1.34 -12.07
N TRP A 230 20.29 2.57 -12.55
CA TRP A 230 19.66 3.11 -13.75
C TRP A 230 20.64 3.16 -14.92
N THR A 231 20.12 2.92 -16.12
CA THR A 231 20.89 3.00 -17.38
C THR A 231 20.06 3.70 -18.45
N THR A 232 20.69 4.51 -19.30
CA THR A 232 19.99 5.13 -20.44
C THR A 232 19.65 4.08 -21.50
N THR A 233 18.54 4.28 -22.22
CA THR A 233 18.13 3.42 -23.34
C THR A 233 17.62 4.25 -24.52
N GLY A 234 17.06 3.61 -25.55
CA GLY A 234 16.49 4.26 -26.72
C GLY A 234 15.48 5.34 -26.35
N ASN A 235 15.62 6.51 -26.98
CA ASN A 235 14.74 7.65 -26.78
C ASN A 235 13.42 7.47 -27.55
N LEU A 236 12.37 8.15 -27.08
CA LEU A 236 11.19 8.45 -27.88
C LEU A 236 11.59 9.34 -29.08
N ASN A 237 10.88 9.18 -30.18
CA ASN A 237 11.00 10.01 -31.38
C ASN A 237 10.40 11.40 -31.14
N ALA A 238 9.31 11.49 -30.36
CA ALA A 238 8.73 12.76 -29.95
C ALA A 238 8.85 12.96 -28.44
N ALA A 239 9.41 14.12 -28.04
CA ALA A 239 9.42 14.55 -26.64
C ALA A 239 7.98 14.75 -26.14
N ARG A 240 7.65 14.14 -25.00
CA ARG A 240 6.27 14.11 -24.50
C ARG A 240 6.19 13.94 -22.99
N SER A 241 5.14 14.49 -22.39
CA SER A 241 4.76 14.23 -20.99
C SER A 241 3.25 13.97 -20.89
N LEU A 242 2.77 13.47 -19.74
CA LEU A 242 1.35 13.14 -19.54
C LEU A 242 0.79 12.15 -20.59
N HIS A 243 1.67 11.32 -21.16
CA HIS A 243 1.31 10.22 -22.05
C HIS A 243 0.97 8.98 -21.23
N THR A 244 0.48 7.93 -21.88
CA THR A 244 0.32 6.60 -21.28
C THR A 244 1.34 5.63 -21.84
N ALA A 245 1.73 4.63 -21.05
CA ALA A 245 2.51 3.49 -21.47
C ALA A 245 1.73 2.21 -21.13
N SER A 246 1.58 1.31 -22.10
CA SER A 246 0.90 0.03 -21.93
C SER A 246 1.82 -1.10 -22.35
N ILE A 247 1.95 -2.11 -21.50
CA ILE A 247 2.68 -3.34 -21.84
C ILE A 247 1.76 -4.20 -22.72
N LEU A 248 2.25 -4.59 -23.89
CA LEU A 248 1.54 -5.44 -24.83
C LEU A 248 1.80 -6.92 -24.53
N ALA A 249 0.92 -7.80 -25.03
CA ALA A 249 1.05 -9.25 -24.83
C ALA A 249 2.37 -9.85 -25.37
N ASN A 250 3.00 -9.19 -26.34
CA ASN A 250 4.31 -9.57 -26.89
C ASN A 250 5.49 -8.99 -26.09
N GLY A 251 5.25 -8.36 -24.93
CA GLY A 251 6.27 -7.80 -24.04
C GLY A 251 6.78 -6.40 -24.43
N LYS A 252 6.31 -5.83 -25.55
CA LYS A 252 6.66 -4.46 -25.97
C LYS A 252 5.89 -3.41 -25.18
N VAL A 253 6.42 -2.19 -25.15
CA VAL A 253 5.77 -1.05 -24.49
C VAL A 253 5.23 -0.08 -25.54
N LEU A 254 3.91 0.09 -25.57
CA LEU A 254 3.22 1.06 -26.40
C LEU A 254 3.05 2.38 -25.63
N VAL A 255 3.65 3.44 -26.14
CA VAL A 255 3.45 4.82 -25.65
C VAL A 255 2.48 5.55 -26.55
N THR A 256 1.46 6.20 -26.00
CA THR A 256 0.45 6.95 -26.79
C THR A 256 0.19 8.35 -26.26
N GLY A 257 0.01 9.29 -27.19
CA GLY A 257 -0.45 10.65 -26.89
C GLY A 257 0.49 11.45 -26.00
N GLY A 258 -0.09 12.25 -25.09
CA GLY A 258 0.62 13.19 -24.23
C GLY A 258 0.75 14.58 -24.83
N GLY A 259 1.30 15.51 -24.05
CA GLY A 259 1.59 16.88 -24.46
C GLY A 259 3.05 17.05 -24.90
N SER A 260 3.27 18.00 -25.81
CA SER A 260 4.57 18.41 -26.34
C SER A 260 4.61 19.93 -26.56
N THR A 261 5.71 20.43 -27.14
CA THR A 261 5.82 21.85 -27.56
C THR A 261 4.81 22.26 -28.63
N VAL A 262 4.27 21.31 -29.40
CA VAL A 262 3.24 21.56 -30.42
C VAL A 262 1.82 21.27 -29.92
N GLY A 263 1.65 21.03 -28.62
CA GLY A 263 0.37 20.69 -28.00
C GLY A 263 0.17 19.17 -27.84
N ALA A 264 -1.09 18.74 -27.85
CA ALA A 264 -1.45 17.34 -27.70
C ALA A 264 -1.00 16.50 -28.90
N LEU A 265 -0.36 15.37 -28.63
CA LEU A 265 0.10 14.44 -29.65
C LEU A 265 -0.98 13.42 -29.98
N ASN A 266 -1.10 13.10 -31.26
CA ASN A 266 -1.88 11.97 -31.77
C ASN A 266 -0.98 10.77 -32.16
N SER A 267 0.33 10.87 -31.90
CA SER A 267 1.30 9.84 -32.25
C SER A 267 1.43 8.77 -31.17
N ALA A 268 1.78 7.56 -31.63
CA ALA A 268 2.10 6.42 -30.80
C ALA A 268 3.49 5.89 -31.16
N GLU A 269 4.17 5.30 -30.19
CA GLU A 269 5.52 4.77 -30.33
C GLU A 269 5.63 3.42 -29.62
N LEU A 270 6.48 2.54 -30.14
CA LEU A 270 6.66 1.20 -29.64
C LEU A 270 8.13 0.98 -29.25
N TYR A 271 8.36 0.57 -28.02
CA TYR A 271 9.65 0.11 -27.51
C TYR A 271 9.67 -1.43 -27.47
#